data_AF-A0A554X031-F1
#
_entry.id   AF-A0A554X031-F1
#
_cell.length_a   1.000
_cell.length_b   1.000
_cell.length_c   1.000
_cell.angle_alpha   90.00
_cell.angle_beta   90.00
_cell.angle_gamma   90.00
#
_symmetry.space_group_name_H-M   'P 1'
#
loop_
_entity.id
_entity.type
_entity.pdbx_description
1 polymer ?
#
loop_
_entity_poly.entity_id
_entity_poly.type
_entity_poly.pdbx_seq_one_letter_code
_entity_poly.pdbx_strand_id
1 'polypeptide(L)'
;MLFKPSTGWGGDWQPLDLENPVTFYYLTLACLVGVYAFLRRLLFSPFGRVLGGIRVNEHRLRAVGYRTFGYKLTAFTLAGALAGLAGYLWAAQTGFVNPELLGFHQSAHAIMMVILGGMGNFAGAIVGAFAFEYLLHVFKDLTKHWQLLMGGFIVLVVFVAPRGLIGLGDTLLQRRRRAQALVAESVPGGHHG
;
A
#
# COMPACT_ATOMS: atom_id res chain seq x y z
N MET A 1 17.94 26.99 13.32
CA MET A 1 19.07 27.13 14.27
C MET A 1 19.42 25.72 14.74
N LEU A 2 20.12 24.95 13.91
CA LEU A 2 21.58 24.71 13.93
C LEU A 2 22.07 24.07 15.25
N PHE A 3 22.07 22.73 15.29
CA PHE A 3 23.01 21.97 16.10
C PHE A 3 23.48 20.75 15.29
N LYS A 4 24.63 20.92 14.65
CA LYS A 4 25.40 19.87 13.99
C LYS A 4 26.46 19.38 14.98
N PRO A 5 26.34 18.19 15.59
CA PRO A 5 27.53 17.43 15.95
C PRO A 5 27.96 16.69 14.68
N SER A 6 28.89 17.30 13.94
CA SER A 6 29.64 16.55 12.94
C SER A 6 30.46 15.51 13.68
N THR A 7 29.99 14.27 13.71
CA THR A 7 30.80 13.09 14.04
C THR A 7 31.72 12.78 12.84
N GLY A 8 32.59 13.73 12.51
CA GLY A 8 33.66 13.56 11.55
C GLY A 8 34.92 13.13 12.28
N TRP A 9 35.15 11.82 12.39
CA TRP A 9 36.47 11.29 12.72
C TRP A 9 37.30 11.31 11.44
N GLY A 10 37.67 12.52 10.97
CA GLY A 10 38.41 12.74 9.73
C GLY A 10 37.59 12.54 8.44
N GLY A 11 37.18 13.64 7.81
CA GLY A 11 36.57 13.68 6.47
C GLY A 11 35.04 13.74 6.48
N ASP A 12 34.50 14.59 5.61
CA ASP A 12 33.07 14.88 5.40
C ASP A 12 32.26 13.69 4.83
N TRP A 13 32.34 12.53 5.48
CA TRP A 13 31.53 11.36 5.15
C TRP A 13 30.25 11.36 5.99
N GLN A 14 29.26 12.14 5.58
CA GLN A 14 27.87 11.98 6.03
C GLN A 14 27.15 11.07 5.03
N PRO A 15 27.07 9.74 5.26
CA PRO A 15 26.45 8.84 4.29
C PRO A 15 24.95 9.11 4.09
N LEU A 16 24.28 9.78 5.05
CA LEU A 16 22.86 10.10 5.00
C LEU A 16 22.60 11.46 5.68
N ASP A 17 22.57 12.54 4.90
CA ASP A 17 22.09 13.84 5.37
C ASP A 17 20.56 13.89 5.29
N LEU A 18 19.90 13.70 6.43
CA LEU A 18 18.43 13.71 6.52
C LEU A 18 17.83 15.13 6.46
N GLU A 19 18.65 16.19 6.53
CA GLU A 19 18.18 17.56 6.30
C GLU A 19 17.98 17.85 4.80
N ASN A 20 18.66 17.11 3.92
CA ASN A 20 18.50 17.28 2.48
C ASN A 20 17.21 16.58 1.98
N PRO A 21 16.23 17.33 1.42
CA PRO A 21 14.98 16.76 0.94
C PRO A 21 15.16 15.65 -0.10
N VAL A 22 16.23 15.73 -0.91
CA VAL A 22 16.54 14.76 -1.96
C VAL A 22 17.00 13.44 -1.34
N THR A 23 17.90 13.49 -0.35
CA THR A 23 18.36 12.30 0.37
C THR A 23 17.23 11.64 1.13
N PHE A 24 16.38 12.41 1.80
CA PHE A 24 15.21 11.90 2.50
C PHE A 24 14.19 11.23 1.57
N TYR A 25 13.99 11.80 0.37
CA TYR A 25 13.16 11.19 -0.68
C TYR A 25 13.70 9.82 -1.11
N TYR A 26 14.99 9.72 -1.43
CA TYR A 26 15.60 8.46 -1.83
C TYR A 26 15.62 7.43 -0.71
N LEU A 27 15.82 7.85 0.54
CA LEU A 27 15.71 6.97 1.71
C LEU A 27 14.28 6.40 1.84
N THR A 28 13.27 7.26 1.78
CA THR A 28 11.86 6.87 1.86
C THR A 28 11.46 5.94 0.71
N LEU A 29 11.92 6.25 -0.50
CA LEU A 29 11.72 5.42 -1.68
C LEU A 29 12.39 4.04 -1.53
N ALA A 30 13.63 4.00 -1.03
CA ALA A 30 14.33 2.76 -0.75
C ALA A 30 13.61 1.91 0.31
N CYS A 31 13.10 2.54 1.39
CA CYS A 31 12.28 1.88 2.39
C CYS A 31 10.98 1.34 1.77
N LEU A 32 10.28 2.12 0.94
CA LEU A 32 9.07 1.68 0.25
C LEU A 32 9.33 0.45 -0.62
N VAL A 33 10.37 0.49 -1.45
CA VAL A 33 10.76 -0.62 -2.34
C VAL A 33 11.19 -1.84 -1.51
N GLY A 34 11.97 -1.63 -0.45
CA GLY A 34 12.40 -2.69 0.46
C GLY A 34 11.24 -3.38 1.16
N VAL A 35 10.29 -2.62 1.71
CA VAL A 35 9.07 -3.15 2.33
C VAL A 35 8.20 -3.86 1.31
N TYR A 36 8.02 -3.30 0.10
CA TYR A 36 7.27 -3.95 -0.97
C TYR A 36 7.89 -5.29 -1.37
N ALA A 37 9.21 -5.33 -1.58
CA ALA A 37 9.93 -6.55 -1.92
C ALA A 37 9.86 -7.59 -0.79
N PHE A 38 10.02 -7.16 0.46
CA PHE A 38 9.89 -7.99 1.65
C PHE A 38 8.49 -8.61 1.76
N LEU A 39 7.43 -7.80 1.67
CA LEU A 39 6.05 -8.25 1.72
C LEU A 39 5.70 -9.19 0.56
N ARG A 40 6.20 -8.89 -0.64
CA ARG A 40 6.05 -9.78 -1.80
C ARG A 40 6.73 -11.11 -1.52
N ARG A 41 7.99 -11.12 -1.07
CA ARG A 41 8.69 -12.37 -0.76
C ARG A 41 7.99 -13.17 0.34
N LEU A 42 7.50 -12.49 1.38
CA LEU A 42 6.79 -13.08 2.50
C LEU A 42 5.45 -13.74 2.06
N LEU A 43 4.67 -13.08 1.22
CA LEU A 43 3.39 -13.63 0.74
C LEU A 43 3.56 -14.80 -0.24
N PHE A 44 4.59 -14.78 -1.09
CA PHE A 44 4.87 -15.90 -1.99
C PHE A 44 5.54 -17.09 -1.28
N SER A 45 5.99 -16.91 -0.04
CA SER A 45 6.55 -17.99 0.78
C SER A 45 5.46 -18.94 1.32
N PRO A 46 5.82 -20.10 1.91
CA PRO A 46 4.87 -20.98 2.59
C PRO A 46 4.05 -20.27 3.67
N PHE A 47 4.63 -19.28 4.35
CA PHE A 47 3.95 -18.48 5.38
C PHE A 47 2.69 -17.79 4.82
N GLY A 48 2.82 -17.08 3.70
CA GLY A 48 1.69 -16.41 3.06
C GLY A 48 0.60 -17.37 2.58
N ARG A 49 0.99 -18.56 2.08
CA ARG A 49 0.04 -19.61 1.69
C ARG A 49 -0.76 -20.14 2.88
N VAL A 50 -0.11 -20.33 4.03
CA VAL A 50 -0.79 -20.73 5.28
C VAL A 50 -1.77 -19.63 5.72
N LEU A 51 -1.36 -18.35 5.72
CA LEU A 51 -2.24 -17.23 6.03
C LEU A 51 -3.46 -17.16 5.11
N GLY A 52 -3.26 -17.37 3.80
CA GLY A 52 -4.36 -17.47 2.82
C GLY A 52 -5.32 -18.60 3.17
N GLY A 53 -4.79 -19.76 3.59
CA GLY A 53 -5.60 -20.87 4.09
C GLY A 53 -6.40 -20.52 5.36
N ILE A 54 -5.77 -19.83 6.32
CA ILE A 54 -6.42 -19.36 7.56
C ILE A 54 -7.60 -18.43 7.23
N ARG A 55 -7.44 -17.55 6.23
CA ARG A 55 -8.50 -16.62 5.78
C ARG A 55 -9.73 -17.34 5.24
N VAL A 56 -9.56 -18.49 4.58
CA VAL A 56 -10.68 -19.25 4.00
C VAL A 56 -11.39 -20.08 5.07
N ASN A 57 -10.64 -20.87 5.84
CA ASN A 57 -11.21 -21.66 6.93
C ASN A 57 -10.14 -22.00 7.95
N GLU A 58 -10.12 -21.24 9.04
CA GLU A 58 -9.19 -21.44 10.14
C GLU A 58 -9.35 -22.81 10.81
N HIS A 59 -10.60 -23.27 10.98
CA HIS A 59 -10.89 -24.53 11.66
C HIS A 59 -10.29 -25.73 10.91
N ARG A 60 -10.39 -25.73 9.58
CA ARG A 60 -9.77 -26.73 8.71
C ARG A 60 -8.25 -26.75 8.83
N LEU A 61 -7.60 -25.57 8.89
CA LEU A 61 -6.14 -25.52 9.03
C LEU A 61 -5.66 -26.05 10.39
N ARG A 62 -6.41 -25.76 11.47
CA ARG A 62 -6.11 -26.32 12.79
C ARG A 62 -6.24 -27.84 12.81
N ALA A 63 -7.25 -28.40 12.13
CA ALA A 63 -7.45 -29.84 12.03
C ALA A 63 -6.30 -30.58 11.30
N VAL A 64 -5.64 -29.90 10.34
CA VAL A 64 -4.45 -30.42 9.63
C VAL A 64 -3.17 -30.31 10.48
N GLY A 65 -3.24 -29.71 11.67
CA GLY A 65 -2.11 -29.58 12.60
C GLY A 65 -1.38 -28.24 12.56
N TYR A 66 -1.87 -27.24 11.82
CA TYR A 66 -1.26 -25.90 11.82
C TYR A 66 -1.66 -25.11 13.08
N ARG A 67 -0.66 -24.56 13.78
CA ARG A 67 -0.86 -23.65 14.92
C ARG A 67 -1.26 -22.24 14.45
N THR A 68 -2.53 -22.04 14.07
CA THR A 68 -3.00 -20.79 13.43
C THR A 68 -2.75 -19.52 14.25
N PHE A 69 -2.77 -19.62 15.58
CA PHE A 69 -2.48 -18.49 16.48
C PHE A 69 -1.06 -17.90 16.26
N GLY A 70 -0.04 -18.76 16.12
CA GLY A 70 1.34 -18.29 15.91
C GLY A 70 1.52 -17.56 14.58
N TYR A 71 0.85 -18.02 13.52
CA TYR A 71 0.85 -17.35 12.22
C TYR A 71 0.13 -16.00 12.28
N LYS A 72 -0.97 -15.88 13.03
CA LYS A 72 -1.66 -14.60 13.23
C LYS A 72 -0.83 -13.61 14.07
N LEU A 73 -0.20 -14.10 15.14
CA LEU A 73 0.63 -13.27 16.02
C LEU A 73 1.84 -12.70 15.27
N THR A 74 2.54 -13.53 14.50
CA THR A 74 3.67 -13.09 13.67
C THR A 74 3.23 -12.10 12.58
N ALA A 75 2.07 -12.31 11.97
CA ALA A 75 1.51 -11.35 11.02
C ALA A 75 1.20 -9.99 11.69
N PHE A 76 0.65 -10.03 12.90
CA PHE A 76 0.33 -8.83 13.69
C PHE A 76 1.58 -8.06 14.11
N THR A 77 2.61 -8.75 14.61
CA THR A 77 3.88 -8.09 14.99
C THR A 77 4.60 -7.49 13.79
N LEU A 78 4.59 -8.18 12.63
CA LEU A 78 5.12 -7.63 11.38
C LEU A 78 4.36 -6.40 10.91
N ALA A 79 3.02 -6.42 10.97
CA ALA A 79 2.21 -5.26 10.62
C ALA A 79 2.51 -4.07 11.54
N GLY A 80 2.64 -4.30 12.85
CA GLY A 80 3.03 -3.27 13.82
C GLY A 80 4.42 -2.69 13.57
N ALA A 81 5.41 -3.54 13.25
CA ALA A 81 6.76 -3.09 12.91
C ALA A 81 6.78 -2.21 11.65
N LEU A 82 6.04 -2.59 10.61
CA LEU A 82 5.92 -1.80 9.38
C LEU A 82 5.16 -0.49 9.60
N ALA A 83 4.10 -0.51 10.43
CA ALA A 83 3.38 0.70 10.82
C ALA A 83 4.28 1.66 11.62
N GLY A 84 5.12 1.14 12.52
CA GLY A 84 6.12 1.92 13.26
C GLY A 84 7.17 2.55 12.35
N LEU A 85 7.68 1.81 11.36
CA LEU A 85 8.58 2.35 10.34
C LEU A 85 7.91 3.50 9.56
N ALA A 86 6.67 3.30 9.11
CA ALA A 86 5.91 4.33 8.38
C ALA A 86 5.66 5.57 9.24
N GLY A 87 5.32 5.39 10.52
CA GLY A 87 5.13 6.49 11.47
C GLY A 87 6.42 7.27 11.74
N TYR A 88 7.57 6.59 11.85
CA TYR A 88 8.87 7.24 11.97
C TYR A 88 9.20 8.09 10.74
N LEU A 89 9.03 7.55 9.54
CA LEU A 89 9.24 8.28 8.27
C LEU A 89 8.34 9.52 8.19
N TRP A 90 7.06 9.38 8.55
CA TRP A 90 6.12 10.50 8.53
C TRP A 90 6.46 11.59 9.57
N ALA A 91 6.85 11.20 10.79
CA ALA A 91 7.28 12.14 11.82
C ALA A 91 8.58 12.85 11.43
N ALA A 92 9.54 12.12 10.84
CA ALA A 92 10.79 12.68 10.33
C ALA A 92 10.55 13.69 9.19
N GLN A 93 9.58 13.43 8.32
CA GLN A 93 9.18 14.36 7.25
C GLN A 93 8.53 15.64 7.81
N THR A 94 7.63 15.49 8.78
CA THR A 94 6.82 16.60 9.30
C THR A 94 7.62 17.47 10.29
N GLY A 95 8.65 16.92 10.92
CA GLY A 95 9.52 17.61 11.88
C GLY A 95 8.85 17.96 13.21
N PHE A 96 7.55 17.71 13.35
CA PHE A 96 6.76 17.98 14.54
C PHE A 96 5.66 16.93 14.71
N VAL A 97 5.35 16.57 15.97
CA VAL A 97 4.32 15.59 16.33
C VAL A 97 3.40 16.21 17.37
N ASN A 98 2.11 16.33 17.03
CA ASN A 98 1.06 16.77 17.95
C ASN A 98 0.20 15.56 18.36
N PRO A 99 -0.17 15.39 19.65
CA PRO A 99 -1.11 14.35 20.09
C PRO A 99 -2.45 14.33 19.34
N GLU A 100 -2.91 15.45 18.77
CA GLU A 100 -4.11 15.46 17.91
C GLU A 100 -3.98 14.56 16.67
N LEU A 101 -2.75 14.36 16.19
CA LEU A 101 -2.44 13.49 15.05
C LEU A 101 -2.58 12.01 15.42
N LEU A 102 -2.66 11.65 16.69
CA LEU A 102 -2.93 10.28 17.14
C LEU A 102 -4.43 9.96 17.19
N GLY A 103 -5.28 10.90 16.79
CA GLY A 103 -6.73 10.72 16.72
C GLY A 103 -7.16 9.66 15.70
N PHE A 104 -8.41 9.21 15.84
CA PHE A 104 -9.05 8.21 14.96
C PHE A 104 -8.96 8.55 13.46
N HIS A 105 -8.84 9.83 13.12
CA HIS A 105 -8.72 10.30 11.75
C HIS A 105 -7.55 9.66 10.98
N GLN A 106 -6.38 9.47 11.59
CA GLN A 106 -5.25 8.87 10.85
C GLN A 106 -5.48 7.39 10.54
N SER A 107 -6.08 6.65 11.48
CA SER A 107 -6.49 5.27 11.24
C SER A 107 -7.52 5.18 10.11
N ALA A 108 -8.45 6.13 10.06
CA ALA A 108 -9.41 6.24 8.96
C ALA A 108 -8.69 6.50 7.63
N HIS A 109 -7.75 7.45 7.56
CA HIS A 109 -6.95 7.71 6.35
C HIS A 109 -6.23 6.46 5.84
N ALA A 110 -5.58 5.71 6.72
CA ALA A 110 -4.92 4.45 6.35
C ALA A 110 -5.89 3.43 5.73
N ILE A 111 -7.08 3.25 6.34
CA ILE A 111 -8.11 2.35 5.80
C ILE A 111 -8.63 2.87 4.45
N MET A 112 -8.85 4.18 4.32
CA MET A 112 -9.34 4.83 3.10
C MET A 112 -8.37 4.62 1.92
N MET A 113 -7.06 4.78 2.14
CA MET A 113 -6.03 4.51 1.13
C MET A 113 -6.08 3.04 0.63
N VAL A 114 -6.25 2.08 1.55
CA VAL A 114 -6.33 0.65 1.22
C VAL A 114 -7.60 0.32 0.44
N ILE A 115 -8.74 0.90 0.83
CA ILE A 115 -10.03 0.71 0.14
C ILE A 115 -9.96 1.26 -1.28
N LEU A 116 -9.44 2.48 -1.45
CA LEU A 116 -9.29 3.12 -2.76
C LEU A 116 -8.37 2.31 -3.68
N GLY A 117 -7.27 1.80 -3.14
CA GLY A 117 -6.33 0.94 -3.86
C GLY A 117 -6.87 -0.43 -4.28
N GLY A 118 -7.79 -0.98 -3.49
CA GLY A 118 -8.39 -2.30 -3.67
C GLY A 118 -7.82 -3.37 -2.75
N MET A 119 -8.71 -4.21 -2.21
CA MET A 119 -8.35 -5.27 -1.26
C MET A 119 -7.67 -6.45 -1.96
N GLY A 120 -6.47 -6.83 -1.51
CA GLY A 120 -5.83 -8.10 -1.88
C GLY A 120 -4.56 -7.99 -2.74
N ASN A 121 -4.13 -6.79 -3.14
CA ASN A 121 -2.85 -6.59 -3.81
C ASN A 121 -2.08 -5.40 -3.23
N PHE A 122 -0.81 -5.58 -2.87
CA PHE A 122 0.01 -4.51 -2.29
C PHE A 122 0.29 -3.35 -3.26
N ALA A 123 0.38 -3.64 -4.56
CA ALA A 123 0.49 -2.60 -5.57
C ALA A 123 -0.75 -1.68 -5.54
N GLY A 124 -1.92 -2.23 -5.17
CA GLY A 124 -3.16 -1.47 -5.00
C GLY A 124 -3.05 -0.49 -3.86
N ALA A 125 -2.54 -0.93 -2.71
CA ALA A 125 -2.34 -0.06 -1.56
C ALA A 125 -1.41 1.13 -1.88
N ILE A 126 -0.35 0.93 -2.68
CA ILE A 126 0.56 2.00 -3.10
C ILE A 126 -0.18 3.01 -4.01
N VAL A 127 -0.87 2.52 -5.05
CA VAL A 127 -1.65 3.38 -5.96
C VAL A 127 -2.76 4.12 -5.21
N GLY A 128 -3.44 3.45 -4.29
CA GLY A 128 -4.47 4.02 -3.43
C GLY A 128 -3.93 5.10 -2.50
N ALA A 129 -2.74 4.92 -1.92
CA ALA A 129 -2.08 5.94 -1.11
C ALA A 129 -1.76 7.19 -1.92
N PHE A 130 -1.15 7.04 -3.11
CA PHE A 130 -0.85 8.18 -3.98
C PHE A 130 -2.12 8.89 -4.46
N ALA A 131 -3.14 8.14 -4.88
CA ALA A 131 -4.40 8.70 -5.35
C ALA A 131 -5.15 9.43 -4.23
N PHE A 132 -5.19 8.85 -3.03
CA PHE A 132 -5.83 9.46 -1.87
C PHE A 132 -5.10 10.73 -1.44
N GLU A 133 -3.76 10.71 -1.34
CA GLU A 133 -2.99 11.90 -0.93
C GLU A 133 -3.13 13.03 -1.95
N TYR A 134 -3.09 12.72 -3.25
CA TYR A 134 -3.31 13.70 -4.30
C TYR A 134 -4.71 14.33 -4.22
N LEU A 135 -5.75 13.49 -4.06
CA LEU A 135 -7.12 13.98 -3.96
C LEU A 135 -7.35 14.77 -2.66
N LEU A 136 -6.71 14.35 -1.57
CA LEU A 136 -6.73 15.04 -0.30
C LEU A 136 -6.14 16.43 -0.43
N HIS A 137 -5.01 16.57 -1.14
CA HIS A 137 -4.39 17.86 -1.40
C HIS A 137 -5.32 18.78 -2.19
N VAL A 138 -5.91 18.27 -3.28
CA VAL A 138 -6.87 19.02 -4.11
C VAL A 138 -8.11 19.44 -3.29
N PHE A 139 -8.66 18.56 -2.46
CA PHE A 139 -9.86 18.84 -1.67
C PHE A 139 -9.59 19.85 -0.55
N LYS A 140 -8.39 19.83 0.04
CA LYS A 140 -7.96 20.82 1.04
C LYS A 140 -7.89 22.22 0.45
N ASP A 141 -7.42 22.37 -0.79
CA ASP A 141 -7.35 23.67 -1.47
C ASP A 141 -8.73 24.22 -1.84
N LEU A 142 -9.69 23.34 -2.15
CA LEU A 142 -11.04 23.73 -2.55
C LEU A 142 -11.95 24.11 -1.38
N THR A 143 -11.86 23.47 -0.21
CA THR A 143 -12.88 23.63 0.85
C THR A 143 -12.35 23.33 2.26
N LYS A 144 -12.71 24.19 3.24
CA LYS A 144 -12.39 24.01 4.67
C LYS A 144 -12.95 22.72 5.30
N HIS A 145 -14.07 22.22 4.78
CA HIS A 145 -14.72 20.97 5.22
C HIS A 145 -14.38 19.76 4.34
N TRP A 146 -13.11 19.63 3.93
CA TRP A 146 -12.61 18.56 3.06
C TRP A 146 -12.95 17.14 3.56
N GLN A 147 -13.14 16.95 4.87
CA GLN A 147 -13.49 15.66 5.48
C GLN A 147 -14.85 15.13 5.01
N LEU A 148 -15.85 16.00 4.82
CA LEU A 148 -17.18 15.62 4.32
C LEU A 148 -17.12 15.19 2.85
N LEU A 149 -16.39 15.97 2.04
CA LEU A 149 -16.17 15.66 0.63
C LEU A 149 -15.42 14.34 0.46
N MET A 150 -14.41 14.10 1.29
CA MET A 150 -13.60 12.90 1.20
C MET A 150 -14.38 11.65 1.62
N GLY A 151 -15.17 11.73 2.70
CA GLY A 151 -16.11 10.66 3.08
C GLY A 151 -17.12 10.34 1.98
N GLY A 152 -17.73 11.36 1.38
CA GLY A 152 -18.66 11.19 0.26
C GLY A 152 -18.00 10.58 -0.98
N PHE A 153 -16.78 11.01 -1.32
CA PHE A 153 -16.01 10.46 -2.42
C PHE A 153 -15.72 8.97 -2.22
N ILE A 154 -15.39 8.54 -1.01
CA ILE A 154 -15.12 7.12 -0.74
C ILE A 154 -16.38 6.28 -0.84
N VAL A 155 -17.52 6.77 -0.36
CA VAL A 155 -18.81 6.09 -0.56
C VAL A 155 -19.08 5.91 -2.06
N LEU A 156 -18.84 6.96 -2.86
CA LEU A 156 -18.97 6.90 -4.32
C LEU A 156 -18.02 5.86 -4.94
N VAL A 157 -16.74 5.86 -4.55
CA VAL A 157 -15.74 4.90 -5.05
C VAL A 157 -16.11 3.47 -4.68
N VAL A 158 -16.53 3.21 -3.45
CA VAL A 158 -16.95 1.87 -3.02
C VAL A 158 -18.17 1.39 -3.81
N PHE A 159 -19.08 2.31 -4.14
CA PHE A 159 -20.28 1.99 -4.94
C PHE A 159 -19.94 1.71 -6.41
N VAL A 160 -19.06 2.52 -7.02
CA VAL A 160 -18.73 2.43 -8.45
C VAL A 160 -17.63 1.38 -8.73
N ALA A 161 -16.70 1.19 -7.79
CA ALA A 161 -15.50 0.37 -7.95
C ALA A 161 -15.27 -0.53 -6.71
N PRO A 162 -16.13 -1.53 -6.44
CA PRO A 162 -16.05 -2.39 -5.26
C PRO A 162 -14.79 -3.28 -5.19
N ARG A 163 -14.02 -3.37 -6.29
CA ARG A 163 -12.71 -4.06 -6.35
C ARG A 163 -11.51 -3.08 -6.26
N GLY A 164 -11.75 -1.80 -6.03
CA GLY A 164 -10.75 -0.73 -6.02
C GLY A 164 -10.20 -0.38 -7.41
N LEU A 165 -9.26 0.58 -7.45
CA LEU A 165 -8.68 1.11 -8.69
C LEU A 165 -8.00 0.04 -9.56
N ILE A 166 -7.34 -0.95 -8.93
CA ILE A 166 -6.69 -2.05 -9.68
C ILE A 166 -7.71 -3.01 -10.30
N GLY A 167 -8.84 -3.26 -9.64
CA GLY A 167 -9.89 -4.13 -10.15
C GLY A 167 -10.52 -3.60 -11.45
N LEU A 168 -10.55 -2.28 -11.65
CA LEU A 168 -10.98 -1.66 -12.89
C LEU A 168 -9.98 -1.89 -14.02
N GLY A 169 -8.68 -1.77 -13.72
CA GLY A 169 -7.60 -2.04 -14.68
C GLY A 169 -7.61 -3.49 -15.19
N ASP A 170 -7.69 -4.47 -14.29
CA ASP A 170 -7.71 -5.88 -14.67
C ASP A 170 -8.96 -6.26 -15.49
N THR A 171 -10.12 -5.69 -15.15
CA THR A 171 -11.38 -5.98 -15.88
C THR A 171 -11.34 -5.42 -17.31
N LEU A 172 -10.72 -4.26 -17.53
CA LEU A 172 -10.53 -3.67 -18.85
C LEU A 172 -9.50 -4.43 -19.69
N LEU A 173 -8.38 -4.85 -19.09
CA LEU A 173 -7.36 -5.66 -19.76
C LEU A 173 -7.88 -7.06 -20.13
N GLN A 174 -8.69 -7.69 -19.28
CA GLN A 174 -9.30 -8.98 -19.58
C GLN A 174 -10.35 -8.90 -20.70
N ARG A 175 -11.12 -7.80 -20.76
CA ARG A 175 -12.04 -7.55 -21.89
C ARG A 175 -11.29 -7.37 -23.21
N ARG A 176 -10.14 -6.67 -23.22
CA ARG A 176 -9.30 -6.54 -24.41
C ARG A 176 -8.66 -7.86 -24.85
N ARG A 177 -8.17 -8.67 -23.90
CA ARG A 177 -7.61 -10.00 -24.22
C ARG A 177 -8.68 -10.97 -24.73
N ARG A 178 -9.91 -10.94 -24.18
CA ARG A 178 -11.04 -11.72 -24.71
C ARG A 178 -11.46 -11.24 -26.09
N ALA A 179 -11.49 -9.93 -26.34
CA ALA A 179 -11.77 -9.39 -27.67
C ALA A 179 -10.69 -9.81 -28.68
N GLN A 180 -9.42 -9.83 -28.30
CA GLN A 180 -8.32 -10.30 -29.15
C GLN A 180 -8.37 -11.80 -29.40
N ALA A 181 -8.74 -12.61 -28.41
CA ALA A 181 -8.92 -14.06 -28.59
C ALA A 181 -10.08 -14.38 -29.55
N LEU A 182 -11.19 -13.66 -29.45
CA LEU A 182 -12.34 -13.81 -30.36
C LEU A 182 -12.02 -13.35 -31.79
N VAL A 183 -11.19 -12.31 -31.96
CA VAL A 183 -10.72 -11.86 -33.28
C VAL A 183 -9.70 -12.83 -33.89
N ALA A 184 -8.88 -13.50 -33.08
CA ALA A 184 -7.96 -14.54 -33.54
C ALA A 184 -8.69 -15.82 -33.95
N GLU A 185 -9.81 -16.15 -33.28
CA GLU A 185 -10.65 -17.31 -33.61
C GLU A 185 -11.58 -17.05 -34.81
N SER A 186 -11.87 -15.79 -35.12
CA SER A 186 -12.63 -15.38 -36.31
C SER A 186 -11.79 -15.26 -37.58
N VAL A 187 -10.54 -15.73 -37.59
CA VAL A 187 -9.77 -15.97 -38.81
C VAL A 187 -9.90 -17.47 -39.11
N PRO A 188 -10.92 -17.90 -39.88
CA PRO A 188 -10.99 -19.28 -40.32
C PRO A 188 -9.78 -19.50 -41.23
N GLY A 189 -9.13 -20.65 -41.07
CA GLY A 189 -8.07 -21.08 -41.96
C GLY A 189 -8.41 -20.77 -43.41
N GLY A 190 -7.59 -19.91 -44.03
CA GLY A 190 -7.52 -19.84 -45.47
C GLY A 190 -7.09 -21.21 -45.97
N HIS A 191 -8.07 -22.03 -46.32
CA HIS A 191 -7.87 -23.13 -47.25
C HIS A 191 -7.28 -22.55 -48.53
N HIS A 192 -6.06 -22.95 -48.90
CA HIS A 192 -5.54 -23.16 -50.25
C HIS A 192 -4.13 -23.75 -50.04
N GLY A 193 -3.78 -24.97 -50.47
CA GLY A 193 -4.42 -26.04 -51.22
C GLY A 193 -3.46 -27.22 -51.26
#